data_AF-A0A7C0ZM93-F1
#
_entry.id   AF-A0A7C0ZM93-F1
#
_cell.length_a   1.000
_cell.length_b   1.000
_cell.length_c   1.000
_cell.angle_alpha   90.00
_cell.angle_beta   90.00
_cell.angle_gamma   90.00
#
_symmetry.space_group_name_H-M   'P 1'
#
loop_
_entity.id
_entity.type
_entity.pdbx_description
1 polymer ?
#
loop_
_entity_poly.entity_id
_entity_poly.type
_entity_poly.pdbx_seq_one_letter_code
_entity_poly.pdbx_strand_id
1 'polypeptide(L)'
;LTAFTIAGGLAGLSGALFCLFNSMATPDFMHWSYSARPILMTILGGSGVFLGPAFGAAVFFLLEQVITHITDNWMIFLGAILIPVVIFFPQGILGTIVKYFDREQETDRQ
;
A
#
# COMPACT_ATOMS: atom_id res chain seq x y z
N LEU A 1 11.75 12.27 -20.74
CA LEU A 1 11.36 11.06 -21.49
C LEU A 1 12.09 9.81 -20.98
N THR A 2 13.42 9.85 -20.82
CA THR A 2 14.23 8.72 -20.29
C THR A 2 13.72 8.16 -18.96
N ALA A 3 13.41 9.01 -17.98
CA ALA A 3 12.85 8.57 -16.69
C ALA A 3 11.50 7.84 -16.84
N PHE A 4 10.66 8.26 -17.78
CA PHE A 4 9.37 7.62 -18.06
C PHE A 4 9.56 6.27 -18.75
N THR A 5 10.50 6.16 -19.70
CA THR A 5 10.86 4.89 -20.34
C THR A 5 11.39 3.88 -19.33
N ILE A 6 12.24 4.31 -18.40
CA ILE A 6 12.77 3.45 -17.33
C ILE A 6 11.65 3.01 -16.38
N ALA A 7 10.81 3.94 -15.93
CA ALA A 7 9.67 3.63 -15.06
C ALA A 7 8.66 2.68 -15.73
N GLY A 8 8.31 2.93 -16.99
CA GLY A 8 7.43 2.07 -17.78
C GLY A 8 8.00 0.68 -18.03
N GLY A 9 9.32 0.59 -18.28
CA GLY A 9 10.02 -0.70 -18.42
C GLY A 9 9.99 -1.51 -17.13
N LEU A 10 10.27 -0.88 -15.98
CA LEU A 10 10.20 -1.52 -14.66
C LEU A 10 8.77 -1.94 -14.30
N ALA A 11 7.77 -1.09 -14.57
CA ALA A 11 6.37 -1.39 -14.33
C ALA A 11 5.88 -2.58 -15.18
N GLY A 12 6.25 -2.62 -16.46
CA GLY A 12 5.93 -3.73 -17.36
C GLY A 12 6.58 -5.04 -16.93
N LEU A 13 7.85 -5.00 -16.52
CA LEU A 13 8.57 -6.17 -16.02
C LEU A 13 7.95 -6.72 -14.73
N SER A 14 7.58 -5.84 -13.79
CA SER A 14 6.85 -6.21 -12.58
C SER A 14 5.51 -6.88 -12.88
N GLY A 15 4.73 -6.36 -13.83
CA GLY A 15 3.44 -6.91 -14.22
C GLY A 15 3.56 -8.29 -14.88
N ALA A 16 4.55 -8.47 -15.76
CA ALA A 16 4.82 -9.76 -16.39
C ALA A 16 5.21 -10.83 -15.36
N LEU A 17 6.06 -10.48 -14.38
CA LEU A 17 6.43 -11.37 -13.28
C LEU A 17 5.23 -11.74 -12.40
N PHE A 18 4.39 -10.76 -12.07
CA PHE A 18 3.18 -10.98 -11.28
C PHE A 18 2.20 -11.96 -11.95
N CYS A 19 2.03 -11.84 -13.27
CA CYS A 19 1.20 -12.75 -14.06
C CYS A 19 1.76 -14.19 -14.03
N LEU A 20 3.08 -14.33 -14.23
CA LEU A 20 3.74 -15.63 -14.18
C LEU A 20 3.66 -16.27 -12.79
N PHE A 21 3.78 -15.47 -11.72
CA PHE A 21 3.65 -15.95 -10.34
C PHE A 21 2.24 -16.44 -10.01
N ASN A 22 1.20 -15.71 -10.46
CA ASN A 22 -0.18 -16.09 -10.16
C ASN A 22 -0.67 -17.26 -11.03
N SER A 23 -0.13 -17.43 -12.24
CA SER A 23 -0.32 -18.55 -13.19
C SER A 23 -1.76 -19.02 -13.48
N MET A 24 -2.77 -18.40 -12.86
CA MET A 24 -4.20 -18.65 -12.99
C MET A 24 -4.91 -17.30 -13.01
N ALA A 25 -5.59 -17.00 -14.12
CA ALA A 25 -6.48 -15.86 -14.21
C ALA A 25 -7.82 -16.22 -13.53
N THR A 26 -7.85 -16.12 -12.20
CA THR A 26 -9.10 -16.25 -11.44
C THR A 26 -9.96 -15.00 -11.72
N PRO A 27 -11.28 -15.12 -11.96
CA PRO A 27 -12.17 -13.98 -12.23
C PRO A 27 -12.21 -12.91 -11.11
N ASP A 28 -11.58 -13.18 -9.96
CA ASP A 28 -11.37 -12.23 -8.86
C ASP A 28 -10.61 -10.96 -9.29
N PHE A 29 -9.70 -11.06 -10.26
CA PHE A 29 -8.94 -9.91 -10.77
C PHE A 29 -9.80 -8.91 -11.56
N MET A 30 -10.97 -9.31 -12.07
CA MET A 30 -11.92 -8.42 -12.76
C MET A 30 -12.89 -7.72 -11.80
N HIS A 31 -12.86 -8.06 -10.51
CA HIS A 31 -13.73 -7.43 -9.54
C HIS A 31 -13.28 -5.99 -9.28
N TRP A 32 -14.24 -5.05 -9.21
CA TRP A 32 -13.98 -3.61 -9.01
C TRP A 32 -13.10 -3.31 -7.79
N SER A 33 -13.18 -4.17 -6.77
CA SER A 33 -12.41 -4.05 -5.54
C SER A 33 -10.90 -4.23 -5.75
N TYR A 34 -10.48 -4.91 -6.81
CA TYR A 34 -9.05 -5.09 -7.12
C TYR A 34 -8.40 -3.74 -7.47
N SER A 35 -9.14 -2.86 -8.14
CA SER A 35 -8.72 -1.48 -8.46
C SER A 35 -8.65 -0.58 -7.22
N ALA A 36 -9.38 -0.89 -6.15
CA ALA A 36 -9.36 -0.11 -4.91
C ALA A 36 -8.10 -0.40 -4.06
N ARG A 37 -7.53 -1.61 -4.15
CA ARG A 37 -6.33 -2.01 -3.37
C ARG A 37 -5.16 -1.01 -3.49
N PRO A 38 -4.67 -0.64 -4.69
CA PRO A 38 -3.55 0.31 -4.80
C PRO A 38 -3.87 1.71 -4.25
N ILE A 39 -5.13 2.14 -4.30
CA ILE A 39 -5.57 3.40 -3.69
C ILE A 39 -5.49 3.29 -2.16
N LEU A 40 -5.93 2.17 -1.59
CA LEU A 40 -5.86 1.93 -0.15
C LEU A 40 -4.41 1.82 0.35
N MET A 41 -3.54 1.15 -0.40
CA MET A 41 -2.11 1.04 -0.08
C MET A 41 -1.41 2.41 -0.05
N THR A 42 -1.76 3.31 -0.99
CA THR A 42 -1.20 4.67 -1.02
C THR A 42 -1.72 5.54 0.12
N ILE A 43 -3.02 5.44 0.47
CA ILE A 43 -3.61 6.15 1.62
C ILE A 43 -3.00 5.67 2.94
N LEU A 44 -2.86 4.36 3.12
CA LEU A 44 -2.32 3.74 4.34
C LEU A 44 -0.82 4.05 4.51
N GLY A 45 -0.07 4.04 3.41
CA GLY A 45 1.35 4.39 3.38
C GLY A 45 1.64 5.88 3.53
N GLY A 46 0.75 6.75 3.06
CA GLY A 46 0.91 8.20 3.01
C GLY A 46 1.40 8.69 1.64
N SER A 47 0.74 9.72 1.10
CA SER A 47 1.03 10.30 -0.23
C SER A 47 2.25 11.24 -0.25
N GLY A 48 2.78 11.60 0.92
CA GLY A 48 3.88 12.56 1.06
C GLY A 48 5.30 11.97 0.93
N VAL A 49 5.45 10.65 0.86
CA VAL A 49 6.77 9.97 0.87
C VAL A 49 6.87 9.04 -0.33
N PHE A 50 7.97 9.08 -1.08
CA PHE A 50 8.18 8.23 -2.28
C PHE A 50 8.08 6.72 -1.96
N LEU A 51 8.53 6.32 -0.76
CA LEU A 51 8.42 4.95 -0.22
C LEU A 51 7.14 4.70 0.60
N GLY A 52 6.28 5.71 0.75
CA GLY A 52 4.98 5.65 1.42
C GLY A 52 4.14 4.47 0.94
N PRO A 53 3.79 4.43 -0.36
CA PRO A 53 2.96 3.37 -0.94
C PRO A 53 3.57 1.97 -0.86
N ALA A 54 4.89 1.84 -0.93
CA ALA A 54 5.56 0.54 -0.85
C ALA A 54 5.43 -0.08 0.55
N PHE A 55 5.61 0.73 1.60
CA PHE A 55 5.41 0.29 2.98
C PHE A 55 3.91 0.06 3.29
N GLY A 56 3.04 0.94 2.79
CA GLY A 56 1.59 0.77 2.88
C GLY A 56 1.13 -0.52 2.21
N ALA A 57 1.71 -0.89 1.06
CA ALA A 57 1.47 -2.16 0.40
C ALA A 57 1.90 -3.34 1.26
N ALA A 58 3.09 -3.30 1.87
CA ALA A 58 3.55 -4.38 2.74
C ALA A 58 2.62 -4.62 3.94
N VAL A 59 2.23 -3.55 4.64
CA VAL A 59 1.30 -3.62 5.79
C VAL A 59 -0.08 -4.09 5.35
N PHE A 60 -0.61 -3.53 4.25
CA PHE A 60 -1.91 -3.93 3.71
C PHE A 60 -1.91 -5.40 3.32
N PHE A 61 -0.84 -5.90 2.67
CA PHE A 61 -0.73 -7.28 2.25
C PHE A 61 -0.66 -8.24 3.45
N LEU A 62 0.13 -7.91 4.48
CA LEU A 62 0.17 -8.66 5.74
C LEU A 62 -1.20 -8.76 6.39
N LEU A 63 -1.91 -7.62 6.47
CA LEU A 63 -3.24 -7.56 7.07
C LEU A 63 -4.26 -8.36 6.26
N GLU A 64 -4.24 -8.21 4.93
CA GLU A 64 -5.06 -9.00 4.00
C GLU A 64 -4.82 -10.50 4.18
N GLN A 65 -3.56 -10.92 4.28
CA GLN A 65 -3.19 -12.32 4.43
C GLN A 65 -3.70 -12.92 5.75
N VAL A 66 -3.57 -12.16 6.86
CA VAL A 66 -4.09 -12.57 8.17
C VAL A 66 -5.62 -12.65 8.17
N ILE A 67 -6.30 -11.67 7.59
CA ILE A 67 -7.78 -11.62 7.52
C ILE A 67 -8.32 -12.75 6.65
N THR A 68 -7.69 -13.00 5.50
CA THR A 68 -8.09 -14.07 4.56
C THR A 68 -7.89 -15.46 5.18
N HIS A 69 -6.94 -15.61 6.10
CA HIS A 69 -6.71 -16.88 6.80
C HIS A 69 -7.81 -17.21 7.83
N ILE A 70 -8.51 -16.21 8.36
CA ILE A 70 -9.52 -16.39 9.41
C ILE A 70 -10.96 -16.30 8.87
N THR A 71 -11.21 -15.54 7.79
CA THR A 71 -12.57 -15.22 7.34
C THR A 71 -12.72 -15.21 5.80
N ASP A 72 -13.66 -16.01 5.27
CA ASP A 72 -14.02 -16.04 3.83
C ASP A 72 -14.55 -14.69 3.29
N ASN A 73 -15.24 -13.88 4.13
CA ASN A 73 -15.72 -12.53 3.79
C ASN A 73 -14.70 -11.43 4.12
N TRP A 74 -13.47 -11.61 3.65
CA TRP A 74 -12.31 -10.76 3.94
C TRP A 74 -12.49 -9.28 3.59
N MET A 75 -13.24 -8.93 2.53
CA MET A 75 -13.45 -7.54 2.10
C MET A 75 -14.14 -6.64 3.13
N ILE A 76 -15.14 -7.16 3.84
CA ILE A 76 -15.91 -6.39 4.82
C ILE A 76 -15.04 -6.12 6.04
N PHE A 77 -14.31 -7.15 6.50
CA PHE A 77 -13.38 -7.04 7.63
C PHE A 77 -12.19 -6.12 7.32
N LEU A 78 -11.66 -6.21 6.10
CA LEU A 78 -10.59 -5.35 5.63
C LEU A 78 -11.00 -3.87 5.67
N GLY A 79 -12.18 -3.53 5.13
CA GLY A 79 -12.72 -2.17 5.21
C GLY A 79 -12.98 -1.73 6.65
N ALA A 80 -13.56 -2.60 7.47
CA ALA A 80 -13.88 -2.30 8.88
C ALA A 80 -12.63 -2.05 9.75
N ILE A 81 -11.50 -2.70 9.46
CA ILE A 81 -10.22 -2.44 10.14
C ILE A 81 -9.51 -1.22 9.53
N LEU A 82 -9.62 -1.04 8.22
CA LEU A 82 -8.92 0.04 7.53
C LEU A 82 -9.50 1.41 7.87
N ILE A 83 -10.82 1.54 8.04
CA ILE A 83 -11.48 2.79 8.45
C ILE A 83 -10.88 3.36 9.76
N PRO A 84 -10.85 2.63 10.89
CA PRO A 84 -10.26 3.14 12.12
C PRO A 84 -8.75 3.43 11.95
N VAL A 85 -8.00 2.57 11.27
CA VAL A 85 -6.56 2.82 11.02
C VAL A 85 -6.34 4.16 10.31
N VAL A 86 -7.12 4.45 9.26
CA VAL A 86 -7.04 5.71 8.51
C VAL A 86 -7.50 6.91 9.35
N ILE A 87 -8.54 6.76 10.17
CA ILE A 87 -9.04 7.83 11.05
C ILE A 87 -8.02 8.17 12.14
N PHE A 88 -7.36 7.17 12.72
CA PHE A 88 -6.32 7.38 13.74
C PHE A 88 -5.00 7.90 13.14
N PHE A 89 -4.69 7.55 11.89
CA PHE A 89 -3.47 7.95 11.18
C PHE A 89 -3.78 8.63 9.83
N PRO A 90 -4.38 9.84 9.81
CA PRO A 90 -4.83 10.51 8.58
C PRO A 90 -3.68 10.99 7.68
N GLN A 91 -2.44 11.03 8.17
CA GLN A 91 -1.26 11.34 7.35
C GLN A 91 -0.59 10.07 6.76
N GLY A 92 -1.14 8.88 7.04
CA GLY A 92 -0.51 7.59 6.73
C GLY A 92 0.55 7.20 7.77
N ILE A 93 0.90 5.91 7.83
CA ILE A 93 1.85 5.36 8.81
C ILE A 93 3.21 6.05 8.70
N LEU A 94 3.71 6.24 7.48
CA LEU A 94 5.00 6.92 7.25
C LEU A 94 4.90 8.44 7.36
N GLY A 95 3.73 9.05 7.09
CA GLY A 95 3.55 10.49 7.29
C GLY A 95 3.68 10.89 8.76
N THR A 96 3.23 10.03 9.68
CA THR A 96 3.42 10.25 11.12
C THR A 96 4.86 9.97 11.57
N ILE A 97 5.51 8.94 11.02
CA ILE A 97 6.90 8.58 11.38
C ILE A 97 7.89 9.64 10.87
N VAL A 98 7.76 10.11 9.62
CA VAL A 98 8.63 11.16 9.06
C VAL A 98 8.46 12.48 9.82
N LYS A 99 7.23 12.83 10.22
CA LYS A 99 6.96 14.02 11.03
C LYS A 99 7.50 13.92 12.46
N TYR A 100 7.68 12.71 12.98
CA TYR A 100 8.37 12.46 14.24
C TYR A 100 9.89 12.56 14.07
N PHE A 101 10.43 12.10 12.93
CA PHE A 101 11.87 12.16 12.61
C PHE A 101 12.35 13.58 12.28
N ASP A 102 11.51 14.42 11.69
CA ASP A 102 11.82 15.82 11.37
C ASP A 102 11.92 16.70 12.63
N ARG A 103 11.24 16.31 13.73
CA ARG A 103 11.27 17.05 15.00
C ARG A 103 12.53 16.84 15.84
N GLU A 104 13.32 15.81 15.57
CA GLU A 104 14.57 15.57 16.32
C GLU A 104 15.75 16.39 15.76
N GLN A 105 15.64 16.95 14.54
CA GLN A 105 16.70 17.73 13.91
C GLN A 105 16.76 19.21 14.38
N GLU A 106 15.70 19.74 15.00
CA GLU A 106 15.68 21.13 15.50
C GLU A 106 16.26 21.30 16.91
N THR A 107 16.52 20.22 17.65
CA THR A 107 17.02 20.31 19.05
C THR A 107 18.55 20.27 19.15
N ASP A 108 19.27 19.87 18.08
CA ASP A 108 20.75 19.76 18.09
C ASP A 108 21.47 21.03 17.57
N ARG A 109 20.74 22.15 17.39
CA ARG A 109 21.32 23.42 16.93
C ARG A 109 21.23 24.57 17.94
N GLN A 110 20.94 24.27 19.21
CA GLN A 110 21.05 25.25 20.31
C GLN A 110 22.26 24.96 21.19
#